data_AF-A0A933HP05-F1
#
_entry.id   AF-A0A933HP05-F1
#
_cell.length_a   1.000
_cell.length_b   1.000
_cell.length_c   1.000
_cell.angle_alpha   90.00
_cell.angle_beta   90.00
_cell.angle_gamma   90.00
#
_symmetry.space_group_name_H-M   'P 1'
#
loop_
_entity.id
_entity.type
_entity.pdbx_description
1 polymer ?
#
loop_
_entity_poly.entity_id
_entity_poly.type
_entity_poly.pdbx_seq_one_letter_code
_entity_poly.pdbx_strand_id
1 'polypeptide(L)'
;MKYIYAIVPTSEKVQFGALGFGDGDPHVYTIPYRDLAAVVSDRRRVNYQTLKRREILRDLSIHQKTIEKVMQHWGVLPMKFGTLLPDGSAVIELLRKGYAPCSEKLAALKGRIEMEVVATWDLKSMFAEIADEEPIAQRKRALAAGAQTATVEDRVEIGRLVKAALDARREKYRAQLLNALAPTAEDVNTNPLLTDEMVFNAAFLVDRRGLQILEKAVWEQDRQFDGKLNFKMIGPLPAYSFATIHAQLLTPRQVQEACQLFGLKEQASLRQVRAAYHSLARQLHPDMHPDDAHAQARFTEVRQAYQILAECCASQIHHAASGDGEDAICSFAPTVVGGTLLLSIRRSEGQ
;
A
#
# COMPACT_ATOMS: atom_id res chain seq x y z
N MET A 1 -3.94 -12.43 21.70
CA MET A 1 -3.16 -12.14 20.48
C MET A 1 -2.58 -10.75 20.59
N LYS A 2 -1.43 -10.50 19.97
CA LYS A 2 -0.80 -9.18 19.90
C LYS A 2 -1.19 -8.51 18.59
N TYR A 3 -1.89 -7.38 18.66
CA TYR A 3 -2.12 -6.51 17.52
C TYR A 3 -0.92 -5.57 17.38
N ILE A 4 -0.38 -5.41 16.17
CA ILE A 4 0.86 -4.64 15.94
C ILE A 4 0.54 -3.39 15.15
N TYR A 5 0.93 -2.23 15.68
CA TYR A 5 0.69 -0.93 15.07
C TYR A 5 1.88 -0.48 14.21
N ALA A 6 3.09 -0.54 14.77
CA ALA A 6 4.30 -0.03 14.14
C ALA A 6 5.56 -0.68 14.73
N ILE A 7 6.70 -0.50 14.06
CA ILE A 7 8.04 -0.74 14.58
C ILE A 7 8.76 0.59 14.78
N VAL A 8 9.48 0.74 15.90
CA VAL A 8 10.17 1.96 16.32
C VAL A 8 11.61 1.69 16.78
N PRO A 9 12.53 2.66 16.69
CA PRO A 9 13.93 2.54 17.10
C PRO A 9 14.10 2.81 18.60
N THR A 10 13.64 1.90 19.45
CA THR A 10 13.87 1.96 20.90
C THR A 10 14.13 0.57 21.48
N SER A 11 14.97 0.49 22.50
CA SER A 11 15.18 -0.71 23.32
C SER A 11 14.31 -0.74 24.59
N GLU A 12 13.56 0.34 24.85
CA GLU A 12 12.82 0.52 26.10
C GLU A 12 11.42 -0.07 26.05
N LYS A 13 10.94 -0.51 27.23
CA LYS A 13 9.53 -0.82 27.47
C LYS A 13 8.79 0.47 27.79
N VAL A 14 7.95 0.92 26.87
CA VAL A 14 7.20 2.17 26.97
C VAL A 14 5.71 1.85 26.95
N GLN A 15 4.95 2.60 27.75
CA GLN A 15 3.50 2.51 27.87
C GLN A 15 2.89 3.79 27.29
N PHE A 16 1.92 3.67 26.39
CA PHE A 16 1.23 4.81 25.77
C PHE A 16 -0.21 5.00 26.32
N GLY A 17 -0.63 4.13 27.25
CA GLY A 17 -1.97 4.15 27.83
C GLY A 17 -3.03 3.51 26.94
N ALA A 18 -4.30 3.74 27.28
CA ALA A 18 -5.46 3.13 26.63
C ALA A 18 -5.78 3.77 25.27
N LEU A 19 -4.94 3.49 24.27
CA LEU A 19 -5.09 3.97 22.90
C LEU A 19 -5.64 2.90 21.94
N GLY A 20 -5.63 1.63 22.33
CA GLY A 20 -5.99 0.49 21.50
C GLY A 20 -7.50 0.29 21.36
N PHE A 21 -7.88 -0.75 20.60
CA PHE A 21 -9.28 -1.01 20.25
C PHE A 21 -9.68 -2.50 20.27
N GLY A 22 -11.00 -2.71 20.33
CA GLY A 22 -11.65 -4.02 20.45
C GLY A 22 -11.84 -4.48 21.89
N ASP A 23 -12.25 -5.73 22.05
CA ASP A 23 -12.66 -6.30 23.35
C ASP A 23 -11.47 -6.82 24.21
N GLY A 24 -10.26 -6.34 23.89
CA GLY A 24 -9.03 -6.67 24.60
C GLY A 24 -8.62 -5.59 25.59
N ASP A 25 -7.43 -5.71 26.15
CA ASP A 25 -6.83 -4.63 26.93
C ASP A 25 -6.45 -3.47 25.97
N PRO A 26 -7.03 -2.28 26.13
CA PRO A 26 -6.74 -1.15 25.24
C PRO A 26 -5.34 -0.56 25.46
N HIS A 27 -4.57 -1.02 26.45
CA HIS A 27 -3.24 -0.49 26.68
C HIS A 27 -2.29 -0.81 25.52
N VAL A 28 -1.71 0.25 24.98
CA VAL A 28 -0.67 0.18 23.94
C VAL A 28 0.69 0.31 24.60
N TYR A 29 1.61 -0.59 24.24
CA TYR A 29 2.93 -0.66 24.83
C TYR A 29 3.95 -1.24 23.85
N THR A 30 5.24 -1.18 24.19
CA THR A 30 6.32 -1.73 23.34
C THR A 30 6.79 -3.12 23.78
N ILE A 31 7.10 -3.98 22.81
CA ILE A 31 7.89 -5.21 23.00
C ILE A 31 9.25 -4.99 22.33
N PRO A 32 10.34 -4.82 23.10
CA PRO A 32 11.66 -4.55 22.55
C PRO A 32 12.42 -5.81 22.11
N TYR A 33 13.26 -5.65 21.10
CA TYR A 33 14.28 -6.59 20.64
C TYR A 33 15.48 -5.80 20.11
N ARG A 34 16.61 -5.86 20.83
CA ARG A 34 17.80 -5.01 20.59
C ARG A 34 17.41 -3.52 20.70
N ASP A 35 17.71 -2.73 19.68
CA ASP A 35 17.40 -1.30 19.53
C ASP A 35 16.12 -1.03 18.74
N LEU A 36 15.33 -2.07 18.43
CA LEU A 36 13.99 -1.95 17.85
C LEU A 36 12.91 -2.39 18.85
N ALA A 37 11.71 -1.85 18.72
CA ALA A 37 10.55 -2.37 19.42
C ALA A 37 9.30 -2.36 18.55
N ALA A 38 8.44 -3.35 18.74
CA ALA A 38 7.10 -3.38 18.17
C ALA A 38 6.11 -2.69 19.12
N VAL A 39 5.33 -1.75 18.60
CA VAL A 39 4.21 -1.13 19.31
C VAL A 39 3.00 -2.04 19.18
N VAL A 40 2.47 -2.51 20.29
CA VAL A 40 1.42 -3.53 20.34
C VAL A 40 0.32 -3.21 21.35
N SER A 41 -0.82 -3.87 21.19
CA SER A 41 -1.83 -4.02 22.25
C SER A 41 -2.37 -5.45 22.27
N ASP A 42 -3.01 -5.83 23.37
CA ASP A 42 -3.63 -7.13 23.50
C ASP A 42 -5.03 -7.15 22.88
N ARG A 43 -5.29 -8.17 22.06
CA ARG A 43 -6.59 -8.35 21.42
C ARG A 43 -7.04 -9.80 21.40
N ARG A 44 -8.36 -10.00 21.49
CA ARG A 44 -8.99 -11.27 21.13
C ARG A 44 -8.86 -11.51 19.63
N ARG A 45 -8.99 -12.77 19.20
CA ARG A 45 -8.97 -13.12 17.78
C ARG A 45 -10.18 -12.48 17.09
N VAL A 46 -9.94 -11.74 16.02
CA VAL A 46 -10.98 -11.06 15.25
C VAL A 46 -10.90 -11.51 13.79
N ASN A 47 -12.05 -11.81 13.21
CA ASN A 47 -12.17 -12.01 11.76
C ASN A 47 -12.70 -10.71 11.13
N TYR A 48 -11.82 -9.97 10.46
CA TYR A 48 -12.21 -8.72 9.81
C TYR A 48 -13.20 -8.90 8.65
N GLN A 49 -13.33 -10.11 8.10
CA GLN A 49 -14.29 -10.40 7.02
C GLN A 49 -15.74 -10.43 7.52
N THR A 50 -15.95 -10.64 8.83
CA THR A 50 -17.28 -10.74 9.43
C THR A 50 -17.72 -9.44 10.12
N LEU A 51 -16.82 -8.46 10.25
CA LEU A 51 -17.13 -7.19 10.92
C LEU A 51 -17.93 -6.24 10.03
N LYS A 52 -18.77 -5.41 10.65
CA LYS A 52 -19.49 -4.38 9.91
C LYS A 52 -18.51 -3.29 9.48
N ARG A 53 -18.76 -2.67 8.31
CA ARG A 53 -17.94 -1.58 7.76
C ARG A 53 -17.67 -0.46 8.79
N ARG A 54 -18.67 -0.10 9.59
CA ARG A 54 -18.54 0.95 10.63
C ARG A 54 -17.53 0.60 11.73
N GLU A 55 -17.44 -0.68 12.08
CA GLU A 55 -16.49 -1.18 13.08
C GLU A 55 -15.08 -1.17 12.52
N ILE A 56 -14.90 -1.63 11.26
CA ILE A 56 -13.61 -1.59 10.57
C ILE A 56 -13.09 -0.16 10.46
N LEU A 57 -13.94 0.81 10.09
CA LEU A 57 -13.55 2.22 9.99
C LEU A 57 -13.17 2.82 11.35
N ARG A 58 -13.88 2.42 12.43
CA ARG A 58 -13.52 2.83 13.79
C ARG A 58 -12.15 2.28 14.18
N ASP A 59 -11.93 0.99 13.99
CA ASP A 59 -10.67 0.31 14.30
C ASP A 59 -9.50 0.92 13.50
N LEU A 60 -9.70 1.20 12.21
CA LEU A 60 -8.71 1.84 11.35
C LEU A 60 -8.36 3.25 11.85
N SER A 61 -9.36 4.04 12.25
CA SER A 61 -9.13 5.38 12.81
C SER A 61 -8.32 5.31 14.10
N ILE A 62 -8.57 4.33 14.97
CA ILE A 62 -7.83 4.16 16.22
C ILE A 62 -6.39 3.69 15.94
N HIS A 63 -6.20 2.76 15.00
CA HIS A 63 -4.88 2.33 14.54
C HIS A 63 -4.04 3.52 14.08
N GLN A 64 -4.58 4.37 13.21
CA GLN A 64 -3.90 5.56 12.70
C GLN A 64 -3.52 6.52 13.83
N LYS A 65 -4.50 6.90 14.69
CA LYS A 65 -4.26 7.82 15.82
C LYS A 65 -3.21 7.29 16.80
N THR A 66 -3.16 5.99 17.00
CA THR A 66 -2.15 5.35 17.86
C THR A 66 -0.76 5.57 17.28
N ILE A 67 -0.58 5.36 15.97
CA ILE A 67 0.73 5.55 15.32
C ILE A 67 1.10 7.03 15.30
N GLU A 68 0.18 7.94 15.00
CA GLU A 68 0.40 9.38 15.09
C GLU A 68 0.88 9.80 16.49
N LYS A 69 0.33 9.18 17.55
CA LYS A 69 0.78 9.45 18.92
C LYS A 69 2.21 8.97 19.17
N VAL A 70 2.57 7.79 18.66
CA VAL A 70 3.94 7.23 18.76
C VAL A 70 4.94 8.07 17.96
N MET A 71 4.53 8.60 16.80
CA MET A 71 5.36 9.45 15.94
C MET A 71 5.83 10.74 16.60
N GLN A 72 5.16 11.18 17.66
CA GLN A 72 5.60 12.33 18.46
C GLN A 72 6.92 12.06 19.21
N HIS A 73 7.36 10.80 19.28
CA HIS A 73 8.57 10.39 20.00
C HIS A 73 9.65 9.81 19.08
N TRP A 74 9.27 9.08 18.03
CA TRP A 74 10.21 8.45 17.11
C TRP A 74 9.73 8.46 15.66
N GLY A 75 10.67 8.26 14.72
CA GLY A 75 10.31 7.77 13.39
C GLY A 75 9.70 6.38 13.50
N VAL A 76 8.65 6.12 12.72
CA VAL A 76 7.87 4.87 12.78
C VAL A 76 7.92 4.16 11.44
N LEU A 77 7.97 2.84 11.46
CA LEU A 77 7.57 2.00 10.34
C LEU A 77 6.17 1.47 10.61
N PRO A 78 5.14 1.95 9.91
CA PRO A 78 3.78 1.48 10.14
C PRO A 78 3.63 0.01 9.72
N MET A 79 2.86 -0.74 10.51
CA MET A 79 2.40 -2.07 10.13
C MET A 79 1.12 -1.95 9.31
N LYS A 80 0.90 -2.92 8.41
CA LYS A 80 -0.40 -3.06 7.75
C LYS A 80 -1.51 -3.21 8.80
N PHE A 81 -2.59 -2.46 8.60
CA PHE A 81 -3.78 -2.61 9.43
C PHE A 81 -4.25 -4.08 9.47
N GLY A 82 -4.52 -4.57 10.68
CA GLY A 82 -5.01 -5.93 10.88
C GLY A 82 -3.92 -6.96 11.19
N THR A 83 -2.65 -6.57 11.26
CA THR A 83 -1.57 -7.49 11.65
C THR A 83 -1.74 -7.95 13.10
N LEU A 84 -1.99 -9.26 13.25
CA LEU A 84 -2.21 -9.95 14.51
C LEU A 84 -1.25 -11.13 14.61
N LEU A 85 -0.48 -11.21 15.70
CA LEU A 85 0.36 -12.35 16.04
C LEU A 85 -0.15 -13.07 17.31
N PRO A 86 0.12 -14.37 17.50
CA PRO A 86 -0.40 -15.16 18.62
C PRO A 86 -0.01 -14.59 19.99
N ASP A 87 1.26 -14.24 20.17
CA ASP A 87 1.85 -13.87 21.45
C ASP A 87 3.09 -12.97 21.28
N GLY A 88 3.75 -12.64 22.40
CA GLY A 88 4.96 -11.83 22.40
C GLY A 88 6.19 -12.51 21.79
N SER A 89 6.27 -13.84 21.82
CA SER A 89 7.38 -14.59 21.21
C SER A 89 7.35 -14.46 19.70
N ALA A 90 6.16 -14.55 19.09
CA ALA A 90 5.97 -14.30 17.66
C ALA A 90 6.32 -12.84 17.27
N VAL A 91 6.07 -11.87 18.15
CA VAL A 91 6.47 -10.46 17.95
C VAL A 91 7.99 -10.30 18.00
N ILE A 92 8.67 -11.00 18.90
CA ILE A 92 10.15 -11.00 18.94
C ILE A 92 10.71 -11.66 17.68
N GLU A 93 10.09 -12.73 17.18
CA GLU A 93 10.49 -13.37 15.94
C GLU A 93 10.35 -12.43 14.73
N LEU A 94 9.24 -11.66 14.66
CA LEU A 94 9.04 -10.60 13.68
C LEU A 94 10.20 -9.60 13.69
N LEU A 95 10.54 -9.08 14.87
CA LEU A 95 11.64 -8.11 15.02
C LEU A 95 12.99 -8.73 14.68
N ARG A 96 13.23 -10.00 15.03
CA ARG A 96 14.47 -10.73 14.72
C ARG A 96 14.64 -10.93 13.22
N LYS A 97 13.63 -11.44 12.53
CA LYS A 97 13.66 -11.66 11.07
C LYS A 97 13.74 -10.35 10.30
N GLY A 98 12.96 -9.35 10.73
CA GLY A 98 12.90 -8.04 10.09
C GLY A 98 14.00 -7.07 10.49
N TYR A 99 14.95 -7.45 11.36
CA TYR A 99 15.85 -6.51 12.03
C TYR A 99 16.62 -5.61 11.05
N ALA A 100 17.37 -6.21 10.12
CA ALA A 100 18.18 -5.47 9.16
C ALA A 100 17.33 -4.55 8.25
N PRO A 101 16.30 -5.05 7.51
CA PRO A 101 15.52 -4.19 6.63
C PRO A 101 14.71 -3.13 7.38
N CYS A 102 14.22 -3.42 8.59
CA CYS A 102 13.51 -2.43 9.40
C CYS A 102 14.45 -1.33 9.89
N SER A 103 15.66 -1.68 10.34
CA SER A 103 16.65 -0.71 10.80
C SER A 103 17.09 0.23 9.68
N GLU A 104 17.38 -0.34 8.51
CA GLU A 104 17.73 0.43 7.31
C GLU A 104 16.61 1.41 6.92
N LYS A 105 15.37 0.92 6.86
CA LYS A 105 14.23 1.75 6.46
C LYS A 105 13.88 2.81 7.51
N LEU A 106 13.98 2.52 8.81
CA LEU A 106 13.83 3.52 9.88
C LEU A 106 14.90 4.61 9.79
N ALA A 107 16.15 4.24 9.49
CA ALA A 107 17.23 5.20 9.32
C ALA A 107 16.96 6.14 8.12
N ALA A 108 16.49 5.58 6.99
CA ALA A 108 16.11 6.35 5.81
C ALA A 108 14.94 7.33 6.09
N LEU A 109 13.98 6.93 6.92
CA LEU A 109 12.80 7.74 7.27
C LEU A 109 13.03 8.70 8.45
N LYS A 110 14.20 8.69 9.08
CA LYS A 110 14.47 9.51 10.27
C LYS A 110 14.29 11.00 9.96
N GLY A 111 13.36 11.66 10.67
CA GLY A 111 13.07 13.07 10.50
C GLY A 111 12.22 13.42 9.27
N ARG A 112 11.71 12.41 8.55
CA ARG A 112 10.79 12.57 7.43
C ARG A 112 9.37 12.32 7.89
N ILE A 113 8.44 13.00 7.25
CA ILE A 113 6.99 12.84 7.42
C ILE A 113 6.35 12.66 6.04
N GLU A 114 5.22 11.97 6.00
CA GLU A 114 4.38 11.92 4.82
C GLU A 114 3.34 13.04 4.88
N MET A 115 3.22 13.78 3.78
CA MET A 115 2.15 14.75 3.54
C MET A 115 1.38 14.31 2.30
N GLU A 116 0.07 14.22 2.39
CA GLU A 116 -0.79 13.94 1.24
C GLU A 116 -1.36 15.24 0.69
N VAL A 117 -1.22 15.47 -0.61
CA VAL A 117 -1.84 16.59 -1.32
C VAL A 117 -2.92 16.05 -2.23
N VAL A 118 -4.14 16.54 -2.01
CA VAL A 118 -5.32 16.20 -2.79
C VAL A 118 -5.82 17.46 -3.49
N ALA A 119 -6.08 17.37 -4.79
CA ALA A 119 -6.76 18.42 -5.54
C ALA A 119 -8.04 17.88 -6.18
N THR A 120 -9.14 18.61 -6.00
CA THR A 120 -10.46 18.27 -6.55
C THR A 120 -11.04 19.43 -7.35
N TRP A 121 -11.80 19.16 -8.41
CA TRP A 121 -12.60 20.18 -9.11
C TRP A 121 -14.09 20.07 -8.75
N ASP A 122 -14.86 21.11 -9.09
CA ASP A 122 -16.31 21.01 -9.15
C ASP A 122 -16.73 20.44 -10.53
N LEU A 123 -17.32 19.24 -10.53
CA LEU A 123 -17.70 18.56 -11.76
C LEU A 123 -18.70 19.37 -12.58
N LYS A 124 -19.68 20.05 -11.96
CA LYS A 124 -20.72 20.79 -12.69
C LYS A 124 -20.11 21.93 -13.50
N SER A 125 -19.24 22.70 -12.86
CA SER A 125 -18.51 23.81 -13.50
C SER A 125 -17.60 23.28 -14.60
N MET A 126 -16.89 22.18 -14.35
CA MET A 126 -16.01 21.56 -15.35
C MET A 126 -16.77 21.02 -16.57
N PHE A 127 -17.92 20.39 -16.37
CA PHE A 127 -18.79 19.95 -17.47
C PHE A 127 -19.33 21.12 -18.29
N ALA A 128 -19.64 22.25 -17.66
CA ALA A 128 -20.09 23.45 -18.36
C ALA A 128 -18.96 24.03 -19.24
N GLU A 129 -17.75 24.15 -18.71
CA GLU A 129 -16.59 24.60 -19.48
C GLU A 129 -16.32 23.69 -20.70
N ILE A 130 -16.26 22.38 -20.49
CA ILE A 130 -15.98 21.40 -21.56
C ILE A 130 -17.10 21.35 -22.60
N ALA A 131 -18.34 21.58 -22.19
CA ALA A 131 -19.47 21.61 -23.11
C ALA A 131 -19.37 22.71 -24.17
N ASP A 132 -18.67 23.80 -23.85
CA ASP A 132 -18.49 24.97 -24.72
C ASP A 132 -17.25 24.87 -25.61
N GLU A 133 -16.44 23.82 -25.46
CA GLU A 133 -15.24 23.58 -26.26
C GLU A 133 -15.53 22.88 -27.59
N GLU A 134 -14.75 23.18 -28.61
CA GLU A 134 -14.84 22.45 -29.88
C GLU A 134 -14.07 21.13 -29.82
N PRO A 135 -14.58 20.04 -30.42
CA PRO A 135 -15.77 19.95 -31.29
C PRO A 135 -17.10 19.67 -30.57
N ILE A 136 -17.14 19.68 -29.23
CA ILE A 136 -18.31 19.30 -28.42
C ILE A 136 -19.45 20.33 -28.61
N ALA A 137 -19.12 21.62 -28.58
CA ALA A 137 -20.07 22.71 -28.77
C ALA A 137 -20.73 22.64 -30.17
N GLN A 138 -19.96 22.39 -31.22
CA GLN A 138 -20.50 22.20 -32.57
C GLN A 138 -21.47 21.01 -32.65
N ARG A 139 -21.11 19.86 -32.07
CA ARG A 139 -22.02 18.70 -32.07
C ARG A 139 -23.28 18.91 -31.25
N LYS A 140 -23.19 19.60 -30.11
CA LYS A 140 -24.36 20.03 -29.32
C LYS A 140 -25.28 20.94 -30.14
N ARG A 141 -24.72 21.91 -30.86
CA ARG A 141 -25.49 22.81 -31.75
C ARG A 141 -26.16 22.04 -32.90
N ALA A 142 -25.46 21.11 -33.53
CA ALA A 142 -26.02 20.27 -34.59
C ALA A 142 -27.20 19.40 -34.11
N LEU A 143 -27.07 18.81 -32.92
CA LEU A 143 -28.14 18.05 -32.29
C LEU A 143 -29.34 18.89 -31.89
N ALA A 144 -29.12 20.11 -31.40
CA ALA A 144 -30.20 21.05 -31.10
C ALA A 144 -30.94 21.51 -32.36
N ALA A 145 -30.23 21.71 -33.48
CA ALA A 145 -30.81 22.06 -34.77
C ALA A 145 -31.58 20.89 -35.42
N GLY A 146 -31.18 19.64 -35.15
CA GLY A 146 -31.82 18.42 -35.64
C GLY A 146 -32.67 17.68 -34.60
N ALA A 147 -33.24 18.38 -33.61
CA ALA A 147 -33.81 17.77 -32.40
C ALA A 147 -34.91 16.71 -32.62
N GLN A 148 -35.59 16.71 -33.78
CA GLN A 148 -36.59 15.69 -34.14
C GLN A 148 -35.99 14.36 -34.63
N THR A 149 -34.72 14.34 -35.06
CA THR A 149 -33.99 13.16 -35.57
C THR A 149 -32.81 12.74 -34.68
N ALA A 150 -32.62 13.39 -33.53
CA ALA A 150 -31.54 13.11 -32.59
C ALA A 150 -31.61 11.66 -32.06
N THR A 151 -30.70 10.81 -32.53
CA THR A 151 -30.66 9.39 -32.16
C THR A 151 -30.07 9.19 -30.76
N VAL A 152 -30.27 7.99 -30.19
CA VAL A 152 -29.58 7.60 -28.95
C VAL A 152 -28.07 7.56 -29.18
N GLU A 153 -27.62 7.15 -30.36
CA GLU A 153 -26.21 7.07 -30.75
C GLU A 153 -25.53 8.45 -30.73
N ASP A 154 -26.20 9.49 -31.22
CA ASP A 154 -25.67 10.85 -31.22
C ASP A 154 -25.42 11.39 -29.79
N ARG A 155 -26.30 11.03 -28.85
CA ARG A 155 -26.15 11.42 -27.42
C ARG A 155 -25.02 10.66 -26.75
N VAL A 156 -24.88 9.37 -27.06
CA VAL A 156 -23.77 8.53 -26.55
C VAL A 156 -22.43 9.08 -27.03
N GLU A 157 -22.35 9.48 -28.29
CA GLU A 157 -21.12 10.01 -28.87
C GLU A 157 -20.70 11.36 -28.27
N ILE A 158 -21.65 12.27 -27.99
CA ILE A 158 -21.34 13.49 -27.21
C ILE A 158 -20.82 13.13 -25.82
N GLY A 159 -21.49 12.20 -25.13
CA GLY A 159 -21.06 11.75 -23.80
C GLY A 159 -19.63 11.22 -23.81
N ARG A 160 -19.27 10.44 -24.85
CA ARG A 160 -17.91 9.93 -25.05
C ARG A 160 -16.89 11.05 -25.26
N LEU A 161 -17.22 12.07 -26.06
CA LEU A 161 -16.34 13.22 -26.28
C LEU A 161 -16.13 14.05 -25.01
N VAL A 162 -17.20 14.30 -24.24
CA VAL A 162 -17.11 15.00 -22.96
C VAL A 162 -16.23 14.23 -21.97
N LYS A 163 -16.42 12.91 -21.86
CA LYS A 163 -15.58 12.07 -21.00
C LYS A 163 -14.11 12.12 -21.44
N ALA A 164 -13.83 11.97 -22.73
CA ALA A 164 -12.47 12.04 -23.25
C ALA A 164 -11.80 13.40 -22.97
N ALA A 165 -12.55 14.51 -23.10
CA ALA A 165 -12.06 15.85 -22.78
C ALA A 165 -11.79 16.03 -21.28
N LEU A 166 -12.67 15.49 -20.41
CA LEU A 166 -12.46 15.46 -18.96
C LEU A 166 -11.21 14.69 -18.58
N ASP A 167 -11.05 13.47 -19.10
CA ASP A 167 -9.89 12.61 -18.81
C ASP A 167 -8.60 13.27 -19.29
N ALA A 168 -8.59 13.87 -20.50
CA ALA A 168 -7.45 14.61 -21.02
C ALA A 168 -7.10 15.85 -20.17
N ARG A 169 -8.12 16.58 -19.68
CA ARG A 169 -7.92 17.71 -18.77
C ARG A 169 -7.37 17.26 -17.43
N ARG A 170 -7.90 16.17 -16.87
CA ARG A 170 -7.42 15.55 -15.63
C ARG A 170 -5.94 15.25 -15.74
N GLU A 171 -5.54 14.56 -16.80
CA GLU A 171 -4.15 14.15 -17.01
C GLU A 171 -3.23 15.36 -17.18
N LYS A 172 -3.67 16.37 -17.92
CA LYS A 172 -2.93 17.63 -18.06
C LYS A 172 -2.71 18.31 -16.71
N TYR A 173 -3.75 18.46 -15.89
CA TYR A 173 -3.65 19.10 -14.57
C TYR A 173 -2.80 18.26 -13.62
N ARG A 174 -2.97 16.94 -13.63
CA ARG A 174 -2.18 16.00 -12.84
C ARG A 174 -0.69 16.13 -13.17
N ALA A 175 -0.33 16.13 -14.45
CA ALA A 175 1.06 16.29 -14.89
C ALA A 175 1.65 17.66 -14.49
N GLN A 176 0.87 18.74 -14.63
CA GLN A 176 1.29 20.07 -14.19
C GLN A 176 1.59 20.11 -12.68
N LEU A 177 0.68 19.57 -11.87
CA LEU A 177 0.84 19.50 -10.42
C LEU A 177 2.01 18.61 -10.01
N LEU A 178 2.20 17.45 -10.64
CA LEU A 178 3.37 16.60 -10.38
C LEU A 178 4.67 17.33 -10.67
N ASN A 179 4.77 17.99 -11.82
CA ASN A 179 5.97 18.73 -12.21
C ASN A 179 6.29 19.90 -11.25
N ALA A 180 5.25 20.55 -10.72
CA ALA A 180 5.42 21.66 -9.78
C ALA A 180 5.75 21.19 -8.35
N LEU A 181 5.10 20.13 -7.87
CA LEU A 181 5.17 19.72 -6.47
C LEU A 181 6.25 18.67 -6.20
N ALA A 182 6.53 17.77 -7.15
CA ALA A 182 7.49 16.68 -6.92
C ALA A 182 8.90 17.14 -6.52
N PRO A 183 9.46 18.23 -7.08
CA PRO A 183 10.78 18.73 -6.68
C PRO A 183 10.88 19.23 -5.23
N THR A 184 9.75 19.40 -4.55
CA THR A 184 9.71 19.89 -3.17
C THR A 184 9.89 18.78 -2.12
N ALA A 185 9.89 17.52 -2.56
CA ALA A 185 9.96 16.34 -1.70
C ALA A 185 11.18 15.45 -2.01
N GLU A 186 11.63 14.69 -1.01
CA GLU A 186 12.68 13.68 -1.20
C GLU A 186 12.15 12.51 -2.05
N ASP A 187 10.87 12.20 -1.93
CA ASP A 187 10.21 11.11 -2.64
C ASP A 187 8.71 11.41 -2.80
N VAL A 188 8.09 10.87 -3.85
CA VAL A 188 6.67 11.10 -4.19
C VAL A 188 6.00 9.78 -4.57
N ASN A 189 4.79 9.56 -4.07
CA ASN A 189 3.96 8.43 -4.44
C ASN A 189 2.59 8.91 -4.91
N THR A 190 2.26 8.69 -6.18
CA THR A 190 0.90 8.96 -6.67
C THR A 190 -0.07 7.91 -6.19
N ASN A 191 -1.28 8.32 -5.81
CA ASN A 191 -2.32 7.42 -5.34
C ASN A 191 -3.46 7.34 -6.38
N PRO A 192 -4.25 6.25 -6.38
CA PRO A 192 -5.41 6.13 -7.25
C PRO A 192 -6.44 7.25 -7.00
N LEU A 193 -7.09 7.68 -8.07
CA LEU A 193 -8.19 8.64 -8.02
C LEU A 193 -9.49 7.89 -7.83
N LEU A 194 -10.07 7.98 -6.64
CA LEU A 194 -11.21 7.14 -6.23
C LEU A 194 -12.57 7.73 -6.61
N THR A 195 -12.62 9.00 -7.00
CA THR A 195 -13.84 9.70 -7.41
C THR A 195 -13.56 10.57 -8.63
N ASP A 196 -14.62 10.92 -9.38
CA ASP A 196 -14.48 11.73 -10.60
C ASP A 196 -14.12 13.19 -10.31
N GLU A 197 -14.40 13.67 -9.10
CA GLU A 197 -13.99 14.99 -8.62
C GLU A 197 -12.48 15.07 -8.36
N MET A 198 -11.81 13.94 -8.06
CA MET A 198 -10.39 13.92 -7.76
C MET A 198 -9.57 14.08 -9.04
N VAL A 199 -8.67 15.06 -9.03
CA VAL A 199 -7.75 15.37 -10.13
C VAL A 199 -6.34 14.93 -9.80
N PHE A 200 -5.97 15.11 -8.53
CA PHE A 200 -4.65 14.84 -8.03
C PHE A 200 -4.75 14.22 -6.64
N ASN A 201 -3.98 13.15 -6.42
CA ASN A 201 -3.79 12.56 -5.11
C ASN A 201 -2.38 11.99 -5.05
N ALA A 202 -1.51 12.58 -4.24
CA ALA A 202 -0.16 12.07 -4.06
C ALA A 202 0.35 12.30 -2.64
N ALA A 203 1.10 11.33 -2.15
CA ALA A 203 1.88 11.42 -0.94
C ALA A 203 3.28 11.94 -1.25
N PHE A 204 3.80 12.80 -0.38
CA PHE A 204 5.10 13.45 -0.46
C PHE A 204 5.88 13.16 0.81
N LEU A 205 7.08 12.59 0.67
CA LEU A 205 8.00 12.37 1.77
C LEU A 205 8.88 13.61 1.92
N VAL A 206 8.69 14.34 3.02
CA VAL A 206 9.38 15.61 3.25
C VAL A 206 10.05 15.63 4.62
N ASP A 207 11.17 16.33 4.71
CA ASP A 207 11.70 16.77 5.99
C ASP A 207 11.03 18.09 6.42
N ARG A 208 11.50 18.67 7.53
CA ARG A 208 10.97 19.94 8.06
C ARG A 208 11.12 21.12 7.10
N ARG A 209 12.17 21.15 6.27
CA ARG A 209 12.41 22.23 5.29
C ARG A 209 11.55 22.00 4.04
N GLY A 210 11.52 20.76 3.55
CA GLY A 210 10.68 20.32 2.44
C GLY A 210 9.20 20.60 2.68
N LEU A 211 8.72 20.44 3.92
CA LEU A 211 7.34 20.79 4.29
C LEU A 211 7.02 22.26 3.96
N GLN A 212 7.89 23.20 4.35
CA GLN A 212 7.65 24.63 4.09
C GLN A 212 7.68 24.96 2.59
N ILE A 213 8.55 24.27 1.84
CA ILE A 213 8.65 24.43 0.39
C ILE A 213 7.40 23.86 -0.30
N LEU A 214 6.96 22.67 0.11
CA LEU A 214 5.75 22.02 -0.40
C LEU A 214 4.52 22.87 -0.13
N GLU A 215 4.34 23.36 1.10
CA GLU A 215 3.24 24.27 1.45
C GLU A 215 3.22 25.47 0.51
N LYS A 216 4.35 26.17 0.37
CA LYS A 216 4.45 27.32 -0.53
C LYS A 216 4.11 26.96 -1.98
N ALA A 217 4.60 25.82 -2.49
CA ALA A 217 4.32 25.38 -3.85
C ALA A 217 2.84 25.06 -4.06
N VAL A 218 2.17 24.42 -3.09
CA VAL A 218 0.71 24.18 -3.14
C VAL A 218 -0.06 25.49 -3.19
N TRP A 219 0.32 26.48 -2.37
CA TRP A 219 -0.31 27.81 -2.39
C TRP A 219 -0.10 28.53 -3.74
N GLU A 220 1.07 28.39 -4.36
CA GLU A 220 1.33 28.93 -5.70
C GLU A 220 0.45 28.25 -6.76
N GLN A 221 0.25 26.93 -6.67
CA GLN A 221 -0.66 26.20 -7.56
C GLN A 221 -2.12 26.62 -7.35
N ASP A 222 -2.58 26.73 -6.10
CA ASP A 222 -3.94 27.20 -5.78
C ASP A 222 -4.24 28.56 -6.43
N ARG A 223 -3.28 29.49 -6.35
CA ARG A 223 -3.36 30.80 -7.03
C ARG A 223 -3.35 30.70 -8.56
N GLN A 224 -2.57 29.79 -9.15
CA GLN A 224 -2.48 29.62 -10.60
C GLN A 224 -3.77 29.01 -11.18
N PHE A 225 -4.41 28.11 -10.45
CA PHE A 225 -5.66 27.48 -10.86
C PHE A 225 -6.89 28.37 -10.59
N ASP A 226 -6.76 29.44 -9.81
CA ASP A 226 -7.75 30.52 -9.64
C ASP A 226 -9.18 30.00 -9.38
N GLY A 227 -9.30 29.13 -8.36
CA GLY A 227 -10.59 28.55 -7.94
C GLY A 227 -11.09 27.38 -8.78
N LYS A 228 -10.39 26.98 -9.85
CA LYS A 228 -10.74 25.77 -10.65
C LYS A 228 -10.50 24.47 -9.90
N LEU A 229 -9.52 24.47 -9.00
CA LEU A 229 -9.18 23.34 -8.13
C LEU A 229 -9.30 23.77 -6.68
N ASN A 230 -9.68 22.83 -5.83
CA ASN A 230 -9.66 22.94 -4.38
C ASN A 230 -8.58 22.01 -3.84
N PHE A 231 -7.60 22.57 -3.13
CA PHE A 231 -6.47 21.84 -2.57
C PHE A 231 -6.68 21.52 -1.10
N LYS A 232 -6.28 20.31 -0.71
CA LYS A 232 -6.17 19.88 0.69
C LYS A 232 -4.80 19.27 0.93
N MET A 233 -4.16 19.70 2.01
CA MET A 233 -2.97 19.06 2.54
C MET A 233 -3.34 18.29 3.81
N ILE A 234 -2.92 17.03 3.90
CA ILE A 234 -3.24 16.12 5.00
C ILE A 234 -1.93 15.58 5.56
N GLY A 235 -1.71 15.74 6.87
CA GLY A 235 -0.54 15.24 7.59
C GLY A 235 -0.17 16.09 8.80
N PRO A 236 0.93 15.78 9.49
CA PRO A 236 1.90 14.72 9.17
C PRO A 236 1.32 13.32 9.36
N LEU A 237 1.53 12.44 8.38
CA LEU A 237 1.11 11.03 8.42
C LEU A 237 2.31 10.10 8.62
N PRO A 238 2.08 8.89 9.18
CA PRO A 238 3.05 7.80 9.05
C PRO A 238 3.33 7.53 7.58
N ALA A 239 4.55 7.11 7.26
CA ALA A 239 5.02 6.92 5.88
C ALA A 239 4.43 5.67 5.19
N TYR A 240 3.11 5.47 5.24
CA TYR A 240 2.40 4.32 4.69
C TYR A 240 2.68 4.14 3.20
N SER A 241 2.70 5.25 2.45
CA SER A 241 2.90 5.22 1.01
C SER A 241 4.32 4.78 0.65
N PHE A 242 5.29 5.04 1.52
CA PHE A 242 6.72 4.80 1.26
C PHE A 242 7.27 3.52 1.90
N ALA A 243 6.68 3.09 3.02
CA ALA A 243 7.14 1.96 3.81
C ALA A 243 6.07 1.42 4.75
N THR A 244 5.39 0.34 4.35
CA THR A 244 4.49 -0.40 5.23
C THR A 244 5.00 -1.82 5.43
N ILE A 245 5.05 -2.28 6.68
CA ILE A 245 5.43 -3.65 7.01
C ILE A 245 4.21 -4.56 6.91
N HIS A 246 4.34 -5.59 6.09
CA HIS A 246 3.38 -6.66 5.94
C HIS A 246 3.96 -7.90 6.63
N ALA A 247 3.28 -8.36 7.67
CA ALA A 247 3.62 -9.60 8.35
C ALA A 247 2.42 -10.53 8.36
N GLN A 248 2.64 -11.79 7.98
CA GLN A 248 1.61 -12.81 7.95
C GLN A 248 2.20 -14.15 8.42
N LEU A 249 1.46 -14.83 9.29
CA LEU A 249 1.72 -16.23 9.59
C LEU A 249 1.16 -17.11 8.47
N LEU A 250 2.03 -17.92 7.88
CA LEU A 250 1.66 -18.85 6.83
C LEU A 250 0.84 -20.01 7.41
N THR A 251 -0.23 -20.34 6.71
CA THR A 251 -1.03 -21.53 6.99
C THR A 251 -0.52 -22.71 6.16
N PRO A 252 -0.63 -23.96 6.65
CA PRO A 252 -0.26 -25.13 5.87
C PRO A 252 -0.90 -25.19 4.48
N ARG A 253 -2.17 -24.77 4.39
CA ARG A 253 -2.92 -24.72 3.13
C ARG A 253 -2.26 -23.80 2.10
N GLN A 254 -1.84 -22.60 2.50
CA GLN A 254 -1.18 -21.65 1.59
C GLN A 254 0.15 -22.19 1.05
N VAL A 255 0.90 -22.91 1.88
CA VAL A 255 2.16 -23.53 1.46
C VAL A 255 1.89 -24.69 0.48
N GLN A 256 0.88 -25.51 0.75
CA GLN A 256 0.48 -26.60 -0.14
C GLN A 256 0.00 -26.09 -1.51
N GLU A 257 -0.84 -25.05 -1.53
CA GLU A 257 -1.30 -24.40 -2.77
C GLU A 257 -0.10 -23.85 -3.57
N ALA A 258 0.89 -23.25 -2.89
CA ALA A 258 2.11 -22.79 -3.54
C ALA A 258 2.98 -23.95 -4.10
N CYS A 259 3.12 -25.06 -3.38
CA CYS A 259 3.80 -26.26 -3.88
C CYS A 259 3.11 -26.82 -5.12
N GLN A 260 1.78 -26.93 -5.10
CA GLN A 260 0.97 -27.43 -6.21
C GLN A 260 1.13 -26.55 -7.45
N LEU A 261 1.14 -25.22 -7.29
CA LEU A 261 1.33 -24.27 -8.39
C LEU A 261 2.65 -24.50 -9.13
N PHE A 262 3.72 -24.87 -8.42
CA PHE A 262 5.03 -25.16 -8.99
C PHE A 262 5.27 -26.64 -9.32
N GLY A 263 4.29 -27.52 -9.09
CA GLY A 263 4.47 -28.97 -9.26
C GLY A 263 5.52 -29.58 -8.33
N LEU A 264 5.77 -28.95 -7.17
CA LEU A 264 6.75 -29.40 -6.19
C LEU A 264 6.12 -30.39 -5.20
N LYS A 265 6.91 -31.38 -4.78
CA LYS A 265 6.55 -32.31 -3.71
C LYS A 265 6.67 -31.63 -2.34
N GLU A 266 6.25 -32.32 -1.28
CA GLU A 266 6.37 -31.85 0.10
C GLU A 266 7.83 -31.68 0.59
N GLN A 267 8.81 -32.06 -0.23
CA GLN A 267 10.23 -31.79 0.01
C GLN A 267 10.85 -31.22 -1.26
N ALA A 268 11.48 -30.06 -1.15
CA ALA A 268 12.31 -29.49 -2.21
C ALA A 268 13.40 -28.59 -1.63
N SER A 269 14.49 -28.41 -2.38
CA SER A 269 15.50 -27.41 -2.04
C SER A 269 15.12 -26.01 -2.52
N LEU A 270 15.73 -24.97 -1.94
CA LEU A 270 15.50 -23.59 -2.39
C LEU A 270 15.87 -23.42 -3.88
N ARG A 271 16.89 -24.14 -4.34
CA ARG A 271 17.28 -24.19 -5.75
C ARG A 271 16.17 -24.74 -6.64
N GLN A 272 15.49 -25.81 -6.24
CA GLN A 272 14.35 -26.37 -6.97
C GLN A 272 13.16 -25.39 -7.00
N VAL A 273 12.88 -24.73 -5.87
CA VAL A 273 11.85 -23.69 -5.78
C VAL A 273 12.12 -22.53 -6.76
N ARG A 274 13.36 -22.02 -6.80
CA ARG A 274 13.77 -20.98 -7.74
C ARG A 274 13.69 -21.41 -9.19
N ALA A 275 14.14 -22.63 -9.49
CA ALA A 275 14.08 -23.17 -10.85
C ALA A 275 12.63 -23.27 -11.36
N ALA A 276 11.70 -23.76 -10.51
CA ALA A 276 10.29 -23.83 -10.83
C ALA A 276 9.68 -22.43 -11.04
N TYR A 277 10.02 -21.46 -10.17
CA TYR A 277 9.60 -20.07 -10.32
C TYR A 277 10.08 -19.46 -11.64
N HIS A 278 11.37 -19.54 -11.97
CA HIS A 278 11.91 -18.97 -13.22
C HIS A 278 11.36 -19.66 -14.48
N SER A 279 11.00 -20.95 -14.39
CA SER A 279 10.32 -21.65 -15.48
C SER A 279 8.92 -21.06 -15.71
N LEU A 280 8.12 -20.98 -14.66
CA LEU A 280 6.72 -20.53 -14.74
C LEU A 280 6.61 -19.02 -15.03
N ALA A 281 7.47 -18.21 -14.42
CA ALA A 281 7.53 -16.76 -14.63
C ALA A 281 7.85 -16.39 -16.08
N ARG A 282 8.72 -17.14 -16.77
CA ARG A 282 9.00 -16.93 -18.20
C ARG A 282 7.80 -17.26 -19.09
N GLN A 283 7.01 -18.27 -18.72
CA GLN A 283 5.82 -18.67 -19.49
C GLN A 283 4.67 -17.67 -19.32
N LEU A 284 4.57 -17.04 -18.14
CA LEU A 284 3.45 -16.17 -17.77
C LEU A 284 3.83 -14.67 -17.72
N HIS A 285 4.98 -14.28 -18.27
CA HIS A 285 5.43 -12.89 -18.22
C HIS A 285 4.43 -11.96 -18.97
N PRO A 286 3.98 -10.85 -18.38
CA PRO A 286 3.02 -9.94 -19.02
C PRO A 286 3.45 -9.45 -20.41
N ASP A 287 4.73 -9.18 -20.62
CA ASP A 287 5.26 -8.76 -21.93
C ASP A 287 5.07 -9.81 -23.04
N MET A 288 4.95 -11.09 -22.68
CA MET A 288 4.68 -12.18 -23.63
C MET A 288 3.19 -12.34 -23.91
N HIS A 289 2.33 -11.67 -23.12
CA HIS A 289 0.87 -11.74 -23.17
C HIS A 289 0.24 -10.34 -23.04
N PRO A 290 0.55 -9.38 -23.94
CA PRO A 290 0.12 -7.98 -23.82
C PRO A 290 -1.40 -7.80 -23.90
N ASP A 291 -2.11 -8.72 -24.54
CA ASP A 291 -3.56 -8.66 -24.72
C ASP A 291 -4.36 -9.39 -23.62
N ASP A 292 -3.67 -10.05 -22.67
CA ASP A 292 -4.33 -10.79 -21.59
C ASP A 292 -4.47 -9.91 -20.34
N ALA A 293 -5.69 -9.42 -20.12
CA ALA A 293 -6.07 -8.61 -18.96
C ALA A 293 -5.79 -9.29 -17.60
N HIS A 294 -5.62 -10.61 -17.58
CA HIS A 294 -5.32 -11.39 -16.38
C HIS A 294 -3.85 -11.80 -16.25
N ALA A 295 -2.99 -11.50 -17.22
CA ALA A 295 -1.57 -11.85 -17.16
C ALA A 295 -0.89 -11.30 -15.91
N GLN A 296 -1.14 -10.03 -15.57
CA GLN A 296 -0.59 -9.38 -14.38
C GLN A 296 -1.05 -10.06 -13.08
N ALA A 297 -2.33 -10.44 -13.00
CA ALA A 297 -2.90 -11.11 -11.84
C ALA A 297 -2.28 -12.49 -11.62
N ARG A 298 -2.17 -13.31 -12.69
CA ARG A 298 -1.52 -14.62 -12.63
C ARG A 298 -0.03 -14.51 -12.27
N PHE A 299 0.67 -13.54 -12.84
CA PHE A 299 2.08 -13.32 -12.52
C PHE A 299 2.28 -12.92 -11.05
N THR A 300 1.36 -12.13 -10.49
CA THR A 300 1.35 -11.78 -9.07
C THR A 300 1.15 -13.01 -8.18
N GLU A 301 0.23 -13.91 -8.55
CA GLU A 301 -0.01 -15.17 -7.84
C GLU A 301 1.25 -16.06 -7.83
N VAL A 302 1.91 -16.21 -8.98
CA VAL A 302 3.18 -16.96 -9.11
C VAL A 302 4.27 -16.36 -8.22
N ARG A 303 4.42 -15.02 -8.24
CA ARG A 303 5.39 -14.33 -7.38
C ARG A 303 5.08 -14.54 -5.90
N GLN A 304 3.81 -14.50 -5.50
CA GLN A 304 3.39 -14.73 -4.12
C GLN A 304 3.67 -16.16 -3.67
N ALA A 305 3.36 -17.16 -4.49
CA ALA A 305 3.66 -18.56 -4.21
C ALA A 305 5.18 -18.77 -4.01
N TYR A 306 6.01 -18.16 -4.86
CA TYR A 306 7.46 -18.24 -4.72
C TYR A 306 7.93 -17.64 -3.39
N GLN A 307 7.41 -16.47 -3.00
CA GLN A 307 7.75 -15.84 -1.72
C GLN A 307 7.41 -16.75 -0.52
N ILE A 308 6.26 -17.43 -0.55
CA ILE A 308 5.83 -18.36 0.50
C ILE A 308 6.83 -19.51 0.65
N LEU A 309 7.17 -20.18 -0.46
CA LEU A 309 8.07 -21.34 -0.42
C LEU A 309 9.50 -20.94 -0.09
N ALA A 310 10.00 -19.84 -0.67
CA ALA A 310 11.34 -19.33 -0.40
C ALA A 310 11.50 -18.95 1.08
N GLU A 311 10.49 -18.34 1.69
CA GLU A 311 10.51 -18.04 3.13
C GLU A 311 10.49 -19.31 3.98
N CYS A 312 9.68 -20.32 3.62
CA CYS A 312 9.68 -21.60 4.31
C CYS A 312 11.06 -22.27 4.28
N CYS A 313 11.74 -22.22 3.13
CA CYS A 313 13.11 -22.71 2.98
C CYS A 313 14.10 -21.91 3.84
N ALA A 314 14.07 -20.57 3.72
CA ALA A 314 14.98 -19.69 4.45
C ALA A 314 14.85 -19.87 5.97
N SER A 315 13.63 -20.02 6.47
CA SER A 315 13.37 -20.27 7.89
C SER A 315 13.99 -21.59 8.36
N GLN A 316 13.88 -22.66 7.56
CA GLN A 316 14.45 -23.97 7.89
C GLN A 316 15.98 -23.98 7.82
N ILE A 317 16.56 -23.38 6.78
CA ILE A 317 18.01 -23.28 6.60
C ILE A 317 18.65 -22.53 7.77
N HIS A 318 18.04 -21.42 8.21
CA HIS A 318 18.51 -20.67 9.38
C HIS A 318 18.48 -21.49 10.68
N HIS A 319 17.51 -22.40 10.85
CA HIS A 319 17.42 -23.26 12.02
C HIS A 319 18.35 -24.47 11.97
N ALA A 320 18.64 -24.99 10.78
CA ALA A 320 19.35 -26.24 10.60
C ALA A 320 20.88 -26.14 10.74
N ALA A 321 21.47 -24.92 10.76
CA ALA A 321 22.92 -24.70 10.82
C ALA A 321 23.74 -25.54 9.81
N SER A 322 23.11 -25.96 8.71
CA SER A 322 23.66 -26.88 7.72
C SER A 322 24.41 -26.13 6.62
N GLY A 323 25.60 -26.65 6.27
CA GLY A 323 26.51 -26.05 5.29
C GLY A 323 26.07 -26.16 3.83
N ASP A 324 24.91 -26.75 3.55
CA ASP A 324 24.43 -27.05 2.20
C ASP A 324 23.67 -25.89 1.53
N GLY A 325 23.44 -24.79 2.26
CA GLY A 325 22.88 -23.55 1.72
C GLY A 325 21.58 -23.77 0.94
N GLU A 326 21.58 -23.46 -0.36
CA GLU A 326 20.39 -23.55 -1.22
C GLU A 326 20.04 -24.98 -1.67
N ASP A 327 20.96 -25.93 -1.51
CA ASP A 327 20.76 -27.35 -1.83
C ASP A 327 20.18 -28.13 -0.64
N ALA A 328 20.09 -27.52 0.55
CA ALA A 328 19.44 -28.10 1.71
C ALA A 328 17.97 -28.44 1.40
N ILE A 329 17.59 -29.70 1.67
CA ILE A 329 16.22 -30.17 1.47
C ILE A 329 15.32 -29.58 2.54
N CYS A 330 14.34 -28.79 2.12
CA CYS A 330 13.35 -28.17 3.00
C CYS A 330 12.06 -29.01 2.97
N SER A 331 11.40 -29.14 4.12
CA SER A 331 10.09 -29.78 4.23
C SER A 331 8.97 -28.75 4.19
N PHE A 332 7.98 -28.98 3.33
CA PHE A 332 6.73 -28.23 3.24
C PHE A 332 5.56 -28.97 3.90
N ALA A 333 5.84 -30.00 4.70
CA ALA A 333 4.82 -30.74 5.43
C ALA A 333 4.08 -29.81 6.40
N PRO A 334 2.75 -29.96 6.58
CA PRO A 334 1.94 -29.10 7.44
C PRO A 334 2.46 -28.92 8.87
N THR A 335 3.11 -29.95 9.42
CA THR A 335 3.70 -29.95 10.76
C THR A 335 4.96 -29.09 10.90
N VAL A 336 5.63 -28.78 9.78
CA VAL A 336 6.89 -28.03 9.74
C VAL A 336 6.65 -26.55 9.42
N VAL A 337 5.72 -26.26 8.50
CA VAL A 337 5.55 -24.91 7.94
C VAL A 337 4.47 -24.08 8.64
N GLY A 338 3.62 -24.71 9.45
CA GLY A 338 2.56 -24.03 10.19
C GLY A 338 3.13 -22.98 11.14
N GLY A 339 2.75 -21.71 10.93
CA GLY A 339 3.24 -20.61 11.77
C GLY A 339 4.56 -19.97 11.30
N THR A 340 5.08 -20.34 10.14
CA THR A 340 6.19 -19.60 9.52
C THR A 340 5.78 -18.15 9.27
N LEU A 341 6.53 -17.19 9.81
CA LEU A 341 6.27 -15.78 9.60
C LEU A 341 6.90 -15.28 8.29
N LEU A 342 6.06 -14.77 7.38
CA LEU A 342 6.48 -14.05 6.18
C LEU A 342 6.43 -12.54 6.43
N LEU A 343 7.55 -11.86 6.18
CA LEU A 343 7.68 -10.41 6.31
C LEU A 343 8.06 -9.78 4.98
N SER A 344 7.42 -8.66 4.64
CA SER A 344 7.85 -7.79 3.54
C SER A 344 7.62 -6.32 3.91
N ILE A 345 8.51 -5.45 3.47
CA ILE A 345 8.31 -4.00 3.53
C ILE A 345 7.90 -3.56 2.14
N ARG A 346 6.70 -2.99 2.02
CA ARG A 346 6.13 -2.59 0.73
C ARG A 346 5.99 -1.09 0.67
N ARG A 347 6.29 -0.53 -0.50
CA ARG A 347 5.78 0.77 -0.91
C ARG A 347 4.33 0.57 -1.36
N SER A 348 3.44 1.53 -1.09
CA SER A 348 2.14 1.52 -1.73
C SER A 348 2.35 1.72 -3.23
N GLU A 349 2.00 0.74 -4.05
CA GLU A 349 2.09 0.91 -5.50
C GLU A 349 1.03 1.94 -5.91
N GLY A 350 1.49 3.10 -6.36
CA GLY A 350 0.65 4.00 -7.14
C GLY A 350 0.29 3.31 -8.45
N GLN A 351 -0.98 2.95 -8.62
CA GLN A 351 -1.50 2.56 -9.93
C GLN A 351 -1.86 3.81 -10.73
#